data_AF-A0A6J4GG63-F1
#
_entry.id   AF-A0A6J4GG63-F1
#
_cell.length_a   1.000
_cell.length_b   1.000
_cell.length_c   1.000
_cell.angle_alpha   90.00
_cell.angle_beta   90.00
_cell.angle_gamma   90.00
#
_symmetry.space_group_name_H-M   'P 1'
#
loop_
_entity.id
_entity.type
_entity.pdbx_description
1 polymer ?
#
loop_
_entity_poly.entity_id
_entity_poly.type
_entity_poly.pdbx_seq_one_letter_code
_entity_poly.pdbx_strand_id
1 'polypeptide(L)'
;MINLTVCAIAVVLGGFDYFFIMFLSFGFLMSIGFKELYRRNDYLFYSNNGISKIWLLIMSYLMTFGTTILMGLIVFLIKKIF
;
A
#
# COMPACT_ATOMS: atom_id res chain seq x y z
N MET A 1 5.09 12.19 -5.00
CA MET A 1 4.03 13.22 -5.14
C MET A 1 2.66 12.61 -5.45
N ILE A 2 2.52 11.77 -6.47
CA ILE A 2 1.22 11.22 -6.92
C ILE A 2 0.40 10.55 -5.79
N ASN A 3 1.01 9.72 -4.93
CA ASN A 3 0.30 9.08 -3.81
C ASN A 3 -0.34 10.12 -2.86
N LEU A 4 0.43 11.14 -2.48
CA LEU A 4 -0.06 12.23 -1.62
C LEU A 4 -1.20 13.01 -2.27
N THR A 5 -1.15 13.22 -3.59
CA THR A 5 -2.23 13.89 -4.33
C THR A 5 -3.51 13.06 -4.32
N VAL A 6 -3.41 11.74 -4.53
CA VAL A 6 -4.56 10.82 -4.47
C VAL A 6 -5.14 10.73 -3.07
N CYS A 7 -4.29 10.75 -2.04
CA CYS A 7 -4.73 10.81 -0.65
C CYS A 7 -5.42 12.13 -0.31
N ALA A 8 -4.90 13.26 -0.79
CA ALA A 8 -5.51 14.57 -0.59
C ALA A 8 -6.91 14.64 -1.22
N ILE A 9 -7.09 14.10 -2.43
CA ILE A 9 -8.39 14.00 -3.09
C ILE A 9 -9.35 13.11 -2.27
N ALA A 10 -8.88 11.98 -1.77
CA ALA A 10 -9.68 11.10 -0.91
C ALA A 10 -10.13 11.77 0.40
N VAL A 11 -9.26 12.60 0.99
CA VAL A 11 -9.60 13.39 2.17
C VAL A 11 -10.64 14.47 1.86
N VAL A 12 -10.50 15.17 0.74
CA VAL A 12 -11.46 16.22 0.32
C VAL A 12 -12.85 15.63 0.05
N LEU A 13 -12.92 14.41 -0.50
CA LEU A 13 -14.19 13.78 -0.90
C LEU A 13 -14.83 12.93 0.20
N GLY A 14 -14.04 12.24 1.02
CA GLY A 14 -14.53 11.28 2.02
C GLY A 14 -14.23 11.65 3.47
N GLY A 15 -13.37 12.63 3.71
CA GLY A 15 -12.89 12.99 5.05
C GLY A 15 -11.59 12.29 5.43
N PHE A 16 -11.03 12.67 6.59
CA PHE A 16 -9.67 12.27 7.00
C PHE A 16 -9.51 10.76 7.22
N ASP A 17 -10.60 10.06 7.50
CA ASP A 17 -10.61 8.60 7.69
C ASP A 17 -10.13 7.82 6.46
N TYR A 18 -10.39 8.36 5.27
CA TYR A 18 -10.01 7.74 4.00
C TYR A 18 -8.55 7.99 3.63
N PHE A 19 -7.87 8.93 4.31
CA PHE A 19 -6.46 9.23 4.11
C PHE A 19 -5.61 7.97 4.27
N PHE A 20 -5.79 7.27 5.39
CA PHE A 20 -4.96 6.12 5.75
C PHE A 20 -5.17 4.95 4.81
N ILE A 21 -6.42 4.68 4.45
CA ILE A 21 -6.77 3.59 3.54
C ILE A 21 -6.14 3.86 2.17
N MET A 22 -6.30 5.06 1.63
CA MET A 22 -5.74 5.40 0.31
C MET A 22 -4.23 5.51 0.33
N PHE A 23 -3.63 6.05 1.39
CA PHE A 23 -2.18 6.19 1.50
C PHE A 23 -1.48 4.84 1.55
N LEU A 24 -2.02 3.89 2.31
CA LEU A 24 -1.49 2.55 2.41
C LEU A 24 -1.76 1.75 1.14
N SER A 25 -2.99 1.71 0.63
CA SER A 25 -3.33 0.87 -0.53
C SER A 25 -2.76 1.41 -1.85
N PHE A 26 -2.98 2.68 -2.17
CA PHE A 26 -2.54 3.29 -3.41
C PHE A 26 -1.03 3.50 -3.41
N GLY A 27 -0.46 3.94 -2.29
CA GLY A 27 0.99 4.07 -2.12
C GLY A 27 1.72 2.75 -2.32
N PHE A 28 1.09 1.67 -1.88
CA PHE A 28 1.63 0.33 -2.05
C PHE A 28 1.59 -0.16 -3.50
N LEU A 29 0.43 -0.05 -4.17
CA LEU A 29 0.29 -0.37 -5.59
C LEU A 29 1.29 0.41 -6.44
N MET A 30 1.48 1.69 -6.14
CA MET A 30 2.42 2.53 -6.86
C MET A 30 3.88 2.14 -6.61
N SER A 31 4.22 1.70 -5.39
CA SER A 31 5.56 1.19 -5.04
C SER A 31 5.90 -0.10 -5.79
N ILE A 32 4.94 -1.03 -5.89
CA ILE A 32 5.10 -2.24 -6.72
C ILE A 32 5.26 -1.86 -8.18
N GLY A 33 4.32 -1.08 -8.72
CA GLY A 33 4.36 -0.68 -10.13
C GLY A 33 5.67 0.00 -10.50
N PHE A 34 6.19 0.85 -9.61
CA PHE A 34 7.47 1.51 -9.82
C PHE A 34 8.65 0.53 -9.76
N LYS A 35 8.68 -0.42 -8.80
CA LYS A 35 9.70 -1.48 -8.75
C LYS A 35 9.66 -2.37 -10.00
N GLU A 36 8.47 -2.74 -10.45
CA GLU A 36 8.27 -3.62 -11.60
C GLU A 36 8.67 -2.97 -12.93
N LEU A 37 8.32 -1.69 -13.11
CA LEU A 37 8.54 -0.97 -14.36
C LEU A 37 9.96 -0.42 -14.49
N TYR A 38 10.54 0.08 -13.38
CA TYR A 38 11.82 0.79 -13.41
C TYR A 38 13.00 0.01 -12.83
N ARG A 39 12.80 -0.92 -11.90
CA ARG A 39 13.90 -1.63 -11.19
C ARG A 39 14.04 -3.09 -11.63
N ARG A 40 14.12 -3.31 -12.94
CA ARG A 40 14.28 -4.64 -13.56
C ARG A 40 15.51 -5.42 -13.05
N ASN A 41 16.59 -4.73 -12.71
CA ASN A 41 17.82 -5.35 -12.18
C ASN A 41 17.64 -5.94 -10.77
N ASP A 42 16.89 -5.30 -9.88
CA ASP A 42 16.60 -5.88 -8.57
C ASP A 42 15.70 -7.13 -8.70
N TYR A 43 14.86 -7.15 -9.74
CA TYR A 43 14.07 -8.32 -10.09
C TYR A 43 14.94 -9.53 -10.46
N LEU A 44 16.06 -9.31 -11.15
CA LEU A 44 17.03 -10.36 -11.45
C LEU A 44 17.65 -10.94 -10.17
N PHE A 45 17.90 -10.12 -9.14
CA PHE A 45 18.39 -10.60 -7.85
C PHE A 45 17.40 -11.53 -7.14
N TYR A 46 16.12 -11.18 -7.08
CA TYR A 46 15.09 -12.04 -6.48
C TYR A 46 14.90 -13.34 -7.29
N SER A 47 14.92 -13.24 -8.62
CA SER A 47 14.83 -14.40 -9.51
C SER A 47 16.03 -15.33 -9.36
N ASN A 48 17.26 -14.79 -9.22
CA ASN A 48 18.47 -15.59 -9.00
C ASN A 48 18.45 -16.33 -7.66
N ASN A 49 17.76 -15.77 -6.66
CA ASN A 49 17.56 -16.40 -5.35
C ASN A 49 16.33 -17.33 -5.31
N GLY A 50 15.72 -17.64 -6.46
CA GLY A 50 14.58 -18.56 -6.55
C GLY A 50 13.26 -18.00 -6.04
N ILE A 51 13.18 -16.70 -5.74
CA ILE A 51 11.95 -16.06 -5.28
C ILE A 51 11.10 -15.71 -6.50
N SER A 52 9.91 -16.31 -6.57
CA SER A 52 9.02 -16.10 -7.70
C SER A 52 8.35 -14.72 -7.65
N LYS A 53 8.09 -14.18 -8.85
CA LYS A 53 7.39 -12.92 -9.06
C LYS A 53 6.02 -12.88 -8.37
N ILE A 54 5.29 -13.98 -8.47
CA ILE A 54 3.98 -14.15 -7.84
C ILE A 54 4.08 -14.15 -6.31
N TRP A 55 5.15 -14.73 -5.75
CA TRP A 55 5.36 -14.73 -4.31
C TRP A 55 5.57 -13.31 -3.74
N LEU A 56 6.36 -12.50 -4.43
CA LEU A 56 6.55 -11.09 -4.07
C LEU A 56 5.24 -10.31 -4.10
N LEU A 57 4.41 -10.52 -5.13
CA LEU A 57 3.08 -9.90 -5.24
C LEU A 57 2.12 -10.36 -4.15
N ILE A 58 2.08 -11.67 -3.84
CA ILE A 58 1.22 -12.22 -2.78
C ILE A 58 1.63 -11.67 -1.42
N MET A 59 2.91 -11.74 -1.07
CA MET A 59 3.42 -11.25 0.23
C MET A 59 3.20 -9.76 0.38
N SER A 60 3.40 -9.05 -0.72
CA SER A 60 3.12 -7.63 -0.82
C SER A 60 1.65 -7.34 -0.51
N TYR A 61 0.72 -7.99 -1.21
CA TYR A 61 -0.71 -7.81 -1.03
C TYR A 61 -1.19 -8.21 0.36
N LEU A 62 -0.64 -9.29 0.93
CA LEU A 62 -0.92 -9.76 2.29
C LEU A 62 -0.52 -8.71 3.35
N MET A 63 0.67 -8.13 3.22
CA MET A 63 1.15 -7.06 4.12
C MET A 63 0.27 -5.81 4.01
N THR A 64 -0.15 -5.43 2.80
CA THR A 64 -1.08 -4.30 2.61
C THR A 64 -2.43 -4.59 3.23
N PHE A 65 -3.00 -5.77 2.99
CA PHE A 65 -4.27 -6.15 3.56
C PHE A 65 -4.24 -6.14 5.09
N GLY A 66 -3.20 -6.75 5.68
CA GLY A 66 -3.00 -6.75 7.13
C GLY A 66 -2.85 -5.33 7.71
N THR A 67 -2.04 -4.48 7.09
CA THR A 67 -1.87 -3.08 7.53
C THR A 67 -3.15 -2.26 7.37
N THR A 68 -3.95 -2.50 6.33
CA THR A 68 -5.23 -1.80 6.13
C THR A 68 -6.25 -2.18 7.20
N ILE A 69 -6.34 -3.47 7.57
CA ILE A 69 -7.19 -3.93 8.68
C ILE A 69 -6.76 -3.30 9.99
N LEU A 70 -5.45 -3.33 10.28
CA LEU A 70 -4.89 -2.73 11.49
C LEU A 70 -5.22 -1.25 11.59
N MET A 71 -5.05 -0.50 10.49
CA MET A 71 -5.36 0.93 10.45
C MET A 71 -6.86 1.19 10.58
N GLY A 72 -7.70 0.39 9.93
CA GLY A 72 -9.15 0.45 10.08
C GLY A 72 -9.60 0.22 11.52
N LEU A 73 -8.99 -0.75 12.22
CA LEU A 73 -9.22 -0.99 13.65
C LEU A 73 -8.79 0.19 14.51
N ILE A 74 -7.62 0.79 14.24
CA ILE A 74 -7.13 1.97 14.96
C ILE A 74 -8.10 3.15 14.79
N VAL A 75 -8.52 3.46 13.55
CA VAL A 75 -9.47 4.54 13.28
C VAL A 75 -10.82 4.28 13.96
N PHE A 76 -11.31 3.04 13.89
CA PHE A 76 -12.54 2.64 14.57
C PHE A 76 -12.45 2.82 16.09
N LEU A 77 -11.34 2.43 16.70
CA LEU A 77 -11.10 2.61 18.14
C LEU A 77 -11.03 4.09 18.51
N ILE A 78 -10.32 4.92 17.74
CA ILE A 78 -10.24 6.36 17.97
C ILE A 78 -11.64 6.99 17.96
N LYS A 79 -12.45 6.69 16.93
CA LYS A 79 -13.84 7.21 16.82
C LYS A 79 -14.80 6.71 17.90
N LYS A 80 -14.47 5.60 18.55
CA LYS A 80 -15.30 5.04 19.64
C LYS A 80 -14.91 5.64 20.99
N ILE A 81 -13.66 6.09 21.13
CA ILE A 81 -13.10 6.62 22.37
C ILE A 81 -13.25 8.15 22.46
N PHE A 82 -13.11 8.86 21.34
CA PHE A 82 -13.34 10.30 21.20
C PHE A 82 -14.68 10.57 20.54
#